data_AF-A0A523F899-F1
#
_entry.id   AF-A0A523F899-F1
#
_cell.length_a   1.000
_cell.length_b   1.000
_cell.length_c   1.000
_cell.angle_alpha   90.00
_cell.angle_beta   90.00
_cell.angle_gamma   90.00
#
_symmetry.space_group_name_H-M   'P 1'
#
loop_
_entity.id
_entity.type
_entity.pdbx_description
1 polymer ?
#
loop_
_entity_poly.entity_id
_entity_poly.type
_entity_poly.pdbx_seq_one_letter_code
_entity_poly.pdbx_strand_id
1 'polypeptide(L)'
;PPAGGDEEQEKVLLEGISKAEFSYFGIADNDERPSWRDEWKDQKTLPDLVRLSVTFADGGAWPDLVVAPRISTAAAPTSSRRRRRGR
;
A
#
# COMPACT_ATOMS: atom_id res chain seq x y z
N PRO A 1 -30.92 15.66 2.39
CA PRO A 1 -29.59 15.97 1.79
C PRO A 1 -29.07 14.78 0.96
N PRO A 2 -28.62 14.98 -0.29
CA PRO A 2 -28.14 13.87 -1.12
C PRO A 2 -26.79 13.36 -0.62
N ALA A 3 -26.58 12.06 -0.75
CA ALA A 3 -25.34 11.35 -0.48
C ALA A 3 -24.27 11.77 -1.50
N GLY A 4 -23.28 12.55 -1.08
CA GLY A 4 -22.04 12.73 -1.83
C GLY A 4 -21.23 11.45 -1.71
N GLY A 5 -20.92 10.81 -2.84
CA GLY A 5 -19.96 9.72 -2.85
C GLY A 5 -18.60 10.24 -2.42
N ASP A 6 -17.83 9.41 -1.73
CA ASP A 6 -16.45 9.71 -1.36
C ASP A 6 -15.64 9.87 -2.66
N GLU A 7 -15.47 11.11 -3.11
CA GLU A 7 -14.62 11.43 -4.25
C GLU A 7 -13.17 11.18 -3.81
N GLU A 8 -12.55 10.14 -4.37
CA GLU A 8 -11.15 9.82 -4.13
C GLU A 8 -10.28 10.97 -4.65
N GLN A 9 -9.85 11.85 -3.74
CA GLN A 9 -9.04 13.01 -4.07
C GLN A 9 -7.58 12.59 -4.19
N GLU A 10 -7.04 12.67 -5.41
CA GLU A 10 -5.63 12.46 -5.66
C GLU A 10 -4.82 13.72 -5.31
N LYS A 11 -3.69 13.54 -4.61
CA LYS A 11 -2.76 14.61 -4.28
C LYS A 11 -1.33 14.17 -4.55
N VAL A 12 -0.60 14.98 -5.31
CA VAL A 12 0.84 14.79 -5.52
C VAL A 12 1.57 15.03 -4.20
N LEU A 13 2.33 14.03 -3.74
CA LEU A 13 3.14 14.11 -2.51
C LEU A 13 4.61 14.37 -2.81
N LEU A 14 5.15 13.71 -3.83
CA LEU A 14 6.52 13.87 -4.32
C LEU A 14 6.51 13.91 -5.85
N GLU A 15 7.29 14.81 -6.42
CA GLU A 15 7.50 14.96 -7.86
C GLU A 15 8.90 14.48 -8.26
N GLY A 16 9.12 14.27 -9.56
CA GLY A 16 10.46 13.98 -10.10
C GLY A 16 11.02 12.62 -9.69
N ILE A 17 10.17 11.66 -9.31
CA ILE A 17 10.59 10.29 -8.97
C ILE A 17 10.89 9.51 -10.27
N SER A 18 12.06 8.89 -10.34
CA SER A 18 12.40 7.92 -11.40
C SER A 18 12.07 6.49 -10.98
N LYS A 19 12.17 6.17 -9.69
CA LYS A 19 11.87 4.85 -9.13
C LYS A 19 11.33 4.97 -7.70
N ALA A 20 10.29 4.21 -7.39
CA ALA A 20 9.81 4.00 -6.03
C ALA A 20 9.59 2.50 -5.81
N GLU A 21 10.07 1.99 -4.68
CA GLU A 21 9.98 0.56 -4.34
C GLU A 21 9.50 0.37 -2.91
N PHE A 22 8.59 -0.60 -2.75
CA PHE A 22 8.18 -1.07 -1.44
C PHE A 22 8.89 -2.38 -1.12
N SER A 23 9.40 -2.49 0.10
CA SER A 23 9.83 -3.76 0.69
C SER A 23 9.10 -3.99 2.00
N TYR A 24 8.96 -5.26 2.37
CA TYR A 24 8.18 -5.71 3.51
C TYR A 24 9.05 -6.58 4.39
N PHE A 25 9.06 -6.30 5.69
CA PHE A 25 9.77 -7.08 6.69
C PHE A 25 8.78 -7.84 7.56
N GLY A 26 9.05 -9.12 7.77
CA GLY A 26 8.29 -9.94 8.71
C GLY A 26 8.51 -11.42 8.46
N ILE A 27 7.84 -12.23 9.27
CA ILE A 27 7.78 -13.68 9.09
C ILE A 27 6.66 -14.00 8.10
N ALA A 28 7.00 -14.57 6.94
CA ALA A 28 6.00 -15.11 6.02
C ALA A 28 5.58 -16.52 6.44
N ASP A 29 4.39 -16.97 6.02
CA ASP A 29 3.76 -18.23 6.43
C ASP A 29 4.67 -19.48 6.29
N ASN A 30 5.66 -19.47 5.40
CA ASN A 30 6.59 -20.59 5.15
C ASN A 30 8.01 -20.38 5.70
N ASP A 31 8.26 -19.25 6.38
CA ASP A 31 9.59 -18.91 6.89
C ASP A 31 9.64 -19.01 8.41
N GLU A 32 10.80 -19.40 8.95
CA GLU A 32 11.01 -19.47 10.40
C GLU A 32 11.55 -18.16 11.00
N ARG A 33 12.04 -17.24 10.16
CA ARG A 33 12.71 -16.01 10.57
C ARG A 33 12.23 -14.82 9.75
N PRO A 34 12.18 -13.62 10.34
CA PRO A 34 11.77 -12.44 9.63
C PRO A 34 12.86 -11.98 8.65
N SER A 35 12.44 -11.53 7.48
CA SER A 35 13.34 -11.06 6.41
C SER A 35 12.66 -10.00 5.55
N TRP A 36 13.48 -9.19 4.89
CA TRP A 36 13.01 -8.23 3.88
C TRP A 36 12.68 -8.95 2.58
N ARG A 37 11.57 -8.57 1.95
CA ARG A 37 11.13 -9.07 0.65
C ARG A 37 10.39 -8.00 -0.14
N ASP A 38 10.35 -8.13 -1.45
CA ASP A 38 9.73 -7.14 -2.33
C ASP A 38 8.21 -7.36 -2.49
N GLU A 39 7.69 -8.49 -2.01
CA GLU A 39 6.27 -8.83 -2.08
C GLU A 39 5.73 -9.42 -0.77
N TRP A 40 4.51 -9.04 -0.40
CA TRP A 40 3.80 -9.57 0.77
C TRP A 40 2.41 -10.12 0.38
N LYS A 41 2.41 -11.11 -0.52
CA LYS A 41 1.20 -11.74 -1.06
C LYS A 41 0.82 -12.98 -0.27
N ASP A 42 -0.48 -13.27 -0.19
CA ASP A 42 -1.04 -14.48 0.41
C ASP A 42 -0.64 -14.73 1.88
N GLN A 43 -0.25 -13.67 2.60
CA GLN A 43 0.11 -13.73 4.01
C GLN A 43 -1.12 -13.50 4.89
N LYS A 44 -1.25 -14.27 5.97
CA LYS A 44 -2.36 -14.12 6.91
C LYS A 44 -2.20 -12.94 7.85
N THR A 45 -0.98 -12.45 8.00
CA THR A 45 -0.63 -11.32 8.86
C THR A 45 -0.09 -10.15 8.04
N LEU A 46 -0.22 -8.95 8.60
CA LEU A 46 0.48 -7.78 8.06
C LEU A 46 1.99 -7.94 8.24
N PRO A 47 2.80 -7.29 7.40
CA PRO A 47 4.23 -7.19 7.65
C PRO A 47 4.49 -6.35 8.90
N ASP A 48 5.57 -6.65 9.61
CA ASP A 48 6.00 -5.92 10.80
C ASP A 48 6.49 -4.51 10.44
N LEU A 49 7.21 -4.39 9.30
CA LEU A 49 7.65 -3.11 8.74
C LEU A 49 7.40 -3.04 7.24
N VAL A 50 7.15 -1.83 6.76
CA VAL A 50 7.15 -1.47 5.34
C VAL A 50 8.25 -0.44 5.14
N ARG A 51 9.05 -0.64 4.10
CA ARG A 51 10.04 0.32 3.63
C ARG A 51 9.62 0.89 2.29
N LEU A 52 9.72 2.21 2.14
CA LEU A 52 9.64 2.92 0.87
C LEU A 52 11.02 3.49 0.53
N SER A 53 11.58 3.06 -0.59
CA SER A 53 12.82 3.59 -1.15
C SER A 53 12.52 4.37 -2.43
N VAL A 54 13.04 5.59 -2.54
CA VAL A 54 12.75 6.49 -3.66
C VAL A 54 14.05 7.01 -4.27
N THR A 55 14.14 6.92 -5.59
CA THR A 55 15.18 7.55 -6.41
C THR A 55 14.56 8.66 -7.24
N PHE A 56 15.16 9.83 -7.20
CA PHE A 56 14.78 10.98 -8.03
C PHE A 56 15.41 10.88 -9.43
N ALA A 57 14.82 11.59 -10.39
CA ALA A 57 15.29 11.62 -11.78
C ALA A 57 16.66 12.30 -11.95
N ASP A 58 17.04 13.15 -10.99
CA ASP A 58 18.36 13.78 -10.92
C ASP A 58 19.45 12.87 -10.33
N GLY A 59 19.09 11.63 -9.96
CA GLY A 59 19.98 10.65 -9.32
C GLY A 59 20.09 10.79 -7.81
N GLY A 60 19.39 11.76 -7.20
CA GLY A 60 19.29 11.87 -5.74
C GLY A 60 18.54 10.70 -5.12
N ALA A 61 19.00 10.23 -3.97
CA ALA A 61 18.29 9.25 -3.16
C ALA A 61 17.55 9.97 -2.03
N TRP A 62 16.26 9.69 -1.88
CA TRP A 62 15.53 10.06 -0.67
C TRP A 62 15.88 9.08 0.45
N PRO A 63 15.89 9.49 1.73
CA PRO A 63 16.07 8.56 2.83
C PRO A 63 15.01 7.46 2.82
N ASP A 64 15.42 6.23 3.12
CA ASP A 64 14.48 5.12 3.28
C ASP A 64 13.46 5.44 4.38
N LEU A 65 12.18 5.44 4.02
CA LEU A 65 11.09 5.57 4.98
C LEU A 65 10.70 4.18 5.45
N VAL A 66 10.97 3.86 6.72
CA VAL A 66 10.61 2.58 7.35
C VAL A 66 9.57 2.81 8.42
N VAL A 67 8.41 2.16 8.29
CA VAL A 67 7.25 2.34 9.18
C VAL A 67 6.61 1.02 9.55
N ALA A 68 6.03 0.95 10.76
CA ALA A 68 5.20 -0.17 11.19
C ALA A 68 3.73 0.07 10.79
N PRO A 69 3.08 -0.84 10.04
CA PRO A 69 1.66 -0.74 9.72
C PRO A 69 0.78 -0.74 10.97
N ARG A 70 -0.33 0.00 10.92
CA ARG A 70 -1.34 0.02 11.98
C ARG A 70 -2.60 -0.70 11.53
N ILE A 71 -3.13 -1.58 12.38
CA ILE A 71 -4.45 -2.19 12.17
C ILE A 71 -5.51 -1.10 12.40
N SER A 72 -6.29 -0.78 11.37
CA SER A 72 -7.45 0.09 11.46
C SER A 72 -8.73 -0.73 11.26
N THR A 73 -9.71 -0.57 12.14
CA THR A 73 -10.99 -1.29 12.04
C THR A 73 -11.99 -0.65 11.06
N ALA A 74 -11.56 0.33 10.26
CA ALA A 74 -12.42 1.01 9.30
C ALA A 74 -12.93 0.03 8.23
N ALA A 75 -14.23 -0.26 8.26
CA ALA A 75 -14.89 -1.14 7.30
C ALA A 75 -14.80 -0.57 5.88
N ALA A 76 -14.28 -1.35 4.92
CA ALA A 76 -14.24 -0.95 3.52
C ALA A 76 -15.68 -0.82 2.95
N PRO A 77 -16.01 0.27 2.22
CA PRO A 77 -17.29 0.35 1.52
C PRO A 77 -17.34 -0.73 0.43
N THR A 78 -18.26 -1.67 0.58
CA THR A 78 -18.46 -2.79 -0.36
C THR A 78 -19.16 -2.27 -1.62
N SER A 79 -18.39 -2.01 -2.67
CA SER A 79 -18.88 -1.70 -4.02
C SER A 79 -19.54 -2.91 -4.65
N SER A 80 -20.80 -3.17 -4.30
CA SER A 80 -21.62 -4.19 -4.97
C SER A 80 -22.09 -3.66 -6.33
N ARG A 81 -21.28 -3.91 -7.36
CA ARG A 81 -21.63 -3.60 -8.76
C ARG A 81 -22.77 -4.52 -9.22
N ARG A 82 -24.02 -4.13 -8.96
CA ARG A 82 -25.20 -4.84 -9.46
C ARG A 82 -25.31 -4.59 -10.96
N ARG A 83 -24.84 -5.55 -11.78
CA ARG A 83 -25.21 -5.63 -13.20
C ARG A 83 -26.73 -5.75 -13.29
N ARG A 84 -27.43 -4.73 -13.79
CA ARG A 84 -28.79 -4.90 -14.30
C ARG A 84 -28.71 -5.17 -15.81
N ARG A 85 -28.89 -6.44 -16.16
CA ARG A 85 -29.43 -6.86 -17.46
C ARG A 85 -30.94 -6.56 -17.50
N GLY A 86 -31.45 -6.28 -18.69
CA GLY A 86 -32.89 -6.20 -19.03
C GLY A 86 -33.43 -4.77 -18.93
N ARG A 87 -34.02 -4.19 -19.99
CA ARG A 87 -35.04 -4.77 -20.87
C ARG A 87 -34.97 -4.17 -22.27
#